data_AF-A0AA88VCC4-F1
#
_entry.id   AF-A0AA88VCC4-F1
#
_cell.length_a   1.000
_cell.length_b   1.000
_cell.length_c   1.000
_cell.angle_alpha   90.00
_cell.angle_beta   90.00
_cell.angle_gamma   90.00
#
_symmetry.space_group_name_H-M   'P 1'
#
loop_
_entity.id
_entity.type
_entity.pdbx_description
1 polymer ?
#
loop_
_entity_poly.entity_id
_entity_poly.type
_entity_poly.pdbx_seq_one_letter_code
_entity_poly.pdbx_strand_id
1 'polypeptide(L)'
;MSEQSPGQKRFEMVLGGKLGKGVLQIMDSPVAGWDPFTKSYYVVRFLRKEQMSLLWIYDIQPNLDWNWARLNGASIDAGDTFFRRESATGRDLGVLAASLHKKTHHSLRVLDALCGCGIRSLRYLIEADADFVWANDANENHGNVILSNLSQVSRGFGENRRWVVTHCDANAVMADSFVHKEYFDFIDVDSFGSDSSFLRPAFNALRFGGLLYLTSTDGYTSGGHRPQHCLAAYGAYLRPMPYSNELGLRMLIAGAVREASVLGYHVAPLFSYYSYHGPVFRVLLQVKRGKLPNNSHYSFIGYCNKCGNSQAISWDRLGQIRCPCNLNVPGSLLVSGPLYTGPLHSATYLAEMLNLAEQWGWTGNGTGKDLKKLLKQLIDESDPKLPFGFIKLDELASRAKIDSPPLLTMMSALHKNDPRLDLTKIYWKSLVITSIFVAITWWMLQEGYVTSRSHIASNAIKTNCPMAECIRIARELRQC
;
A
#
# COMPACT_ATOMS: atom_id res chain seq x y z
N MET A 1 -50.58 4.31 22.62
CA MET A 1 -49.74 4.62 23.79
C MET A 1 -49.03 3.37 24.24
N SER A 2 -47.73 3.30 23.96
CA SER A 2 -46.73 2.62 24.81
C SER A 2 -45.41 3.31 24.51
N GLU A 3 -45.01 4.20 25.42
CA GLU A 3 -43.75 4.96 25.36
C GLU A 3 -42.56 3.99 25.29
N GLN A 4 -41.68 4.21 24.31
CA GLN A 4 -40.38 3.54 24.27
C GLN A 4 -39.45 4.21 25.27
N SER A 5 -38.88 3.42 26.19
CA SER A 5 -37.86 3.88 27.13
C SER A 5 -36.54 4.22 26.41
N PRO A 6 -35.77 5.21 26.89
CA PRO A 6 -34.54 5.64 26.22
C PRO A 6 -33.46 4.55 26.38
N GLY A 7 -32.96 3.99 25.28
CA GLY A 7 -31.77 3.12 25.30
C GLY A 7 -31.84 1.80 24.53
N GLN A 8 -32.97 1.43 23.92
CA GLN A 8 -33.05 0.24 23.07
C GLN A 8 -32.95 0.60 21.58
N LYS A 9 -31.81 0.27 20.94
CA LYS A 9 -31.68 0.27 19.46
C LYS A 9 -31.77 -1.17 18.96
N ARG A 10 -32.65 -1.42 17.98
CA ARG A 10 -32.69 -2.70 17.24
C ARG A 10 -31.61 -2.69 16.16
N PHE A 11 -30.81 -3.74 16.12
CA PHE A 11 -29.81 -3.96 15.07
C PHE A 11 -30.05 -5.32 14.41
N GLU A 12 -29.86 -5.41 13.09
CA GLU A 12 -29.72 -6.69 12.40
C GLU A 12 -28.23 -7.01 12.27
N MET A 13 -27.81 -8.21 12.69
CA MET A 13 -26.40 -8.61 12.73
C MET A 13 -26.21 -9.95 12.02
N VAL A 14 -25.13 -10.08 11.25
CA VAL A 14 -24.70 -11.33 10.61
C VAL A 14 -23.55 -11.92 11.45
N LEU A 15 -23.81 -13.00 12.15
CA LEU A 15 -22.80 -13.85 12.79
C LEU A 15 -22.72 -15.16 12.01
N GLY A 16 -21.52 -15.54 11.58
CA GLY A 16 -21.17 -16.87 11.07
C GLY A 16 -22.33 -17.72 10.54
N GLY A 17 -22.84 -17.38 9.36
CA GLY A 17 -23.68 -18.29 8.55
C GLY A 17 -25.16 -18.46 8.90
N LYS A 18 -25.76 -17.80 9.91
CA LYS A 18 -27.23 -17.78 10.06
C LYS A 18 -27.75 -16.42 10.55
N LEU A 19 -28.74 -15.86 9.85
CA LEU A 19 -29.49 -14.68 10.30
C LEU A 19 -30.38 -15.03 11.51
N GLY A 20 -30.20 -14.31 12.62
CA GLY A 20 -31.11 -14.34 13.76
C GLY A 20 -31.40 -12.92 14.24
N LYS A 21 -32.70 -12.58 14.38
CA LYS A 21 -33.13 -11.27 14.92
C LYS A 21 -33.03 -11.26 16.44
N GLY A 22 -32.33 -10.29 17.02
CA GLY A 22 -32.19 -10.11 18.47
C GLY A 22 -32.27 -8.62 18.87
N VAL A 23 -32.69 -8.36 20.11
CA VAL A 23 -32.73 -7.01 20.72
C VAL A 23 -31.57 -6.90 21.71
N LEU A 24 -30.71 -5.90 21.54
CA LEU A 24 -29.58 -5.60 22.43
C LEU A 24 -29.95 -4.43 23.35
N GLN A 25 -29.56 -4.52 24.63
CA GLN A 25 -29.68 -3.44 25.60
C GLN A 25 -28.28 -3.03 26.04
N ILE A 26 -27.91 -1.77 25.79
CA ILE A 26 -26.63 -1.21 26.23
C ILE A 26 -26.79 -0.85 27.70
N MET A 27 -25.93 -1.40 28.56
CA MET A 27 -25.92 -1.07 29.98
C MET A 27 -24.74 -0.12 30.23
N ASP A 28 -25.10 1.08 30.67
CA ASP A 28 -24.28 2.17 31.23
C ASP A 28 -23.53 3.13 30.29
N SER A 29 -23.60 4.41 30.68
CA SER A 29 -22.90 5.56 30.10
C SER A 29 -21.42 5.57 30.55
N PRO A 30 -20.51 6.29 29.87
CA PRO A 30 -19.09 6.26 30.21
C PRO A 30 -18.85 6.75 31.64
N VAL A 31 -18.04 6.00 32.39
CA VAL A 31 -17.53 6.41 33.71
C VAL A 31 -16.82 7.76 33.55
N ALA A 32 -17.26 8.76 34.31
CA ALA A 32 -16.76 10.12 34.21
C ALA A 32 -15.28 10.20 34.61
N GLY A 33 -14.49 10.78 33.70
CA GLY A 33 -13.06 10.99 33.82
C GLY A 33 -12.27 9.97 32.99
N TRP A 34 -11.81 10.37 31.80
CA TRP A 34 -10.51 10.03 31.18
C TRP A 34 -10.47 10.37 29.66
N ASP A 35 -9.23 10.55 29.18
CA ASP A 35 -8.65 11.07 27.92
C ASP A 35 -9.26 10.60 26.55
N PRO A 36 -9.39 11.46 25.50
CA PRO A 36 -10.05 11.13 24.23
C PRO A 36 -9.31 10.14 23.29
N PHE A 37 -8.24 9.48 23.74
CA PHE A 37 -7.36 8.67 22.88
C PHE A 37 -7.44 7.14 23.06
N THR A 38 -8.37 6.61 23.85
CA THR A 38 -8.47 5.16 24.10
C THR A 38 -9.76 4.52 23.58
N LYS A 39 -9.61 3.40 22.85
CA LYS A 39 -10.68 2.51 22.35
C LYS A 39 -11.76 2.26 23.41
N SER A 40 -13.03 2.44 23.06
CA SER A 40 -14.16 2.17 23.95
C SER A 40 -14.52 0.68 23.98
N TYR A 41 -14.68 0.12 25.18
CA TYR A 41 -15.24 -1.22 25.40
C TYR A 41 -16.68 -1.07 25.89
N TYR A 42 -17.63 -1.73 25.24
CA TYR A 42 -19.01 -1.80 25.72
C TYR A 42 -19.28 -3.18 26.32
N VAL A 43 -19.87 -3.20 27.52
CA VAL A 43 -20.43 -4.43 28.09
C VAL A 43 -21.84 -4.58 27.53
N VAL A 44 -22.07 -5.63 26.76
CA VAL A 44 -23.38 -5.86 26.13
C VAL A 44 -23.99 -7.14 26.69
N ARG A 45 -25.22 -7.04 27.21
CA ARG A 45 -25.97 -8.17 27.77
C ARG A 45 -26.97 -8.68 26.74
N PHE A 46 -26.88 -9.97 26.38
CA PHE A 46 -27.88 -10.63 25.53
C PHE A 46 -29.11 -11.01 26.33
N LEU A 47 -30.28 -10.46 25.99
CA LEU A 47 -31.54 -10.69 26.73
C LEU A 47 -32.16 -12.10 26.56
N ARG A 48 -31.47 -13.08 25.96
CA ARG A 48 -31.98 -14.47 25.82
C ARG A 48 -31.04 -15.58 26.28
N LYS A 49 -29.81 -15.27 26.70
CA LYS A 49 -28.91 -16.23 27.36
C LYS A 49 -28.11 -15.47 28.40
N GLU A 50 -28.05 -15.98 29.63
CA GLU A 50 -27.28 -15.41 30.75
C GLU A 50 -25.75 -15.55 30.55
N GLN A 51 -25.24 -15.22 29.36
CA GLN A 51 -23.82 -15.19 29.04
C GLN A 51 -23.37 -13.76 28.79
N MET A 52 -22.49 -13.27 29.67
CA MET A 52 -21.73 -12.05 29.48
C MET A 52 -20.59 -12.32 28.50
N SER A 53 -20.50 -11.54 27.42
CA SER A 53 -19.38 -11.62 26.47
C SER A 53 -18.92 -10.22 26.07
N LEU A 54 -17.60 -10.02 26.01
CA LEU A 54 -16.97 -8.80 25.51
C LEU A 54 -17.04 -8.79 23.98
N LEU A 55 -17.82 -7.89 23.41
CA LEU A 55 -17.96 -7.72 21.96
C LEU A 55 -17.18 -6.49 21.50
N TRP A 56 -16.36 -6.68 20.46
CA TRP A 56 -15.77 -5.57 19.71
C TRP A 56 -16.84 -4.93 18.85
N ILE A 57 -17.31 -3.74 19.24
CA ILE A 57 -18.15 -2.91 18.39
C ILE A 57 -17.21 -1.92 17.71
N TYR A 58 -17.17 -1.93 16.37
CA TYR A 58 -16.58 -0.84 15.62
C TYR A 58 -17.41 0.41 15.90
N ASP A 59 -16.81 1.36 16.59
CA ASP A 59 -17.41 2.66 16.86
C ASP A 59 -17.68 3.36 15.52
N ILE A 60 -18.95 3.50 15.17
CA ILE A 60 -19.37 4.44 14.13
C ILE A 60 -19.24 5.81 14.78
N GLN A 61 -18.03 6.37 14.74
CA GLN A 61 -17.81 7.72 15.23
C GLN A 61 -18.75 8.68 14.48
N PRO A 62 -19.64 9.39 15.20
CA PRO A 62 -20.46 10.42 14.59
C PRO A 62 -19.53 11.54 14.10
N ASN A 63 -19.79 12.02 12.88
CA ASN A 63 -19.35 13.28 12.28
C ASN A 63 -18.45 14.16 13.18
N LEU A 64 -17.18 13.78 13.29
CA LEU A 64 -16.12 14.70 13.68
C LEU A 64 -15.74 15.46 12.42
N ASP A 65 -15.88 16.79 12.47
CA ASP A 65 -15.43 17.75 11.48
C ASP A 65 -14.03 17.39 10.96
N TRP A 66 -13.96 16.79 9.77
CA TRP A 66 -12.71 16.61 9.05
C TRP A 66 -12.64 17.70 8.00
N ASN A 67 -11.64 18.56 8.16
CA ASN A 67 -11.31 19.65 7.26
C ASN A 67 -11.36 19.20 5.78
N TRP A 68 -12.40 19.65 5.08
CA TRP A 68 -12.48 19.84 3.62
C TRP A 68 -11.29 20.63 3.03
N ALA A 69 -10.41 21.16 3.89
CA ALA A 69 -9.26 21.99 3.56
C ALA A 69 -8.26 21.39 2.55
N ARG A 70 -8.28 20.08 2.26
CA ARG A 70 -7.40 19.49 1.23
C ARG A 70 -7.92 19.62 -0.20
N LEU A 71 -9.24 19.71 -0.37
CA LEU A 71 -9.90 19.82 -1.67
C LEU A 71 -9.98 21.29 -2.15
N ASN A 72 -9.09 22.17 -1.70
CA ASN A 72 -9.15 23.62 -1.95
C ASN A 72 -10.55 24.23 -1.68
N GLY A 73 -11.29 23.69 -0.69
CA GLY A 73 -12.64 24.13 -0.35
C GLY A 73 -13.79 23.37 -1.03
N ALA A 74 -13.51 22.38 -1.89
CA ALA A 74 -14.56 21.51 -2.45
C ALA A 74 -15.07 20.49 -1.41
N SER A 75 -16.38 20.23 -1.42
CA SER A 75 -17.02 19.23 -0.56
C SER A 75 -17.19 17.91 -1.32
N ILE A 76 -17.22 16.78 -0.61
CA ILE A 76 -17.58 15.48 -1.19
C ILE A 76 -18.80 14.93 -0.47
N ASP A 77 -19.79 14.51 -1.23
CA ASP A 77 -20.84 13.65 -0.72
C ASP A 77 -20.52 12.21 -1.14
N ALA A 78 -20.38 11.32 -0.16
CA ALA A 78 -20.20 9.90 -0.46
C ALA A 78 -21.54 9.21 -0.72
N GLY A 79 -22.68 9.79 -0.31
CA GLY A 79 -23.98 9.13 -0.33
C GLY A 79 -23.91 7.71 0.21
N ASP A 80 -24.58 6.78 -0.48
CA ASP A 80 -24.54 5.34 -0.19
C ASP A 80 -23.39 4.60 -0.90
N THR A 81 -22.48 5.33 -1.56
CA THR A 81 -21.36 4.72 -2.30
C THR A 81 -20.26 4.22 -1.36
N PHE A 82 -19.41 3.31 -1.85
CA PHE A 82 -18.23 2.92 -1.09
C PHE A 82 -17.23 4.08 -1.01
N PHE A 83 -16.90 4.48 0.22
CA PHE A 83 -15.86 5.45 0.48
C PHE A 83 -14.98 5.03 1.67
N ARG A 84 -13.67 4.97 1.43
CA ARG A 84 -12.69 4.60 2.45
C ARG A 84 -11.75 5.76 2.79
N ARG A 85 -11.76 6.16 4.05
CA ARG A 85 -10.96 7.29 4.58
C ARG A 85 -9.47 6.95 4.60
N GLU A 86 -9.12 5.72 4.99
CA GLU A 86 -7.74 5.24 5.12
C GLU A 86 -7.00 5.19 3.78
N SER A 87 -7.71 5.23 2.65
CA SER A 87 -7.11 5.31 1.31
C SER A 87 -6.68 6.73 0.91
N ALA A 88 -6.75 7.71 1.81
CA ALA A 88 -6.38 9.11 1.55
C ALA A 88 -4.95 9.26 1.02
N THR A 89 -3.97 8.63 1.66
CA THR A 89 -2.56 8.67 1.23
C THR A 89 -2.39 8.10 -0.19
N GLY A 90 -3.11 7.02 -0.52
CA GLY A 90 -3.08 6.44 -1.87
C GLY A 90 -3.61 7.42 -2.92
N ARG A 91 -4.66 8.18 -2.59
CA ARG A 91 -5.20 9.25 -3.45
C ARG A 91 -4.24 10.42 -3.56
N ASP A 92 -3.62 10.86 -2.46
CA ASP A 92 -2.63 11.94 -2.45
C ASP A 92 -1.44 11.63 -3.37
N LEU A 93 -0.92 10.40 -3.32
CA LEU A 93 0.15 9.94 -4.20
C LEU A 93 -0.28 9.94 -5.68
N GLY A 94 -1.54 9.57 -5.96
CA GLY A 94 -2.09 9.63 -7.32
C GLY A 94 -2.16 11.06 -7.85
N VAL A 95 -2.65 12.01 -7.05
CA VAL A 95 -2.74 13.43 -7.43
C VAL A 95 -1.34 14.03 -7.68
N LEU A 96 -0.38 13.78 -6.78
CA LEU A 96 1.00 14.23 -6.97
C LEU A 96 1.59 13.70 -8.28
N ALA A 97 1.36 12.42 -8.58
CA ALA A 97 1.84 11.80 -9.81
C ALA A 97 1.19 12.39 -11.07
N ALA A 98 -0.13 12.57 -11.05
CA ALA A 98 -0.88 13.18 -12.15
C ALA A 98 -0.41 14.63 -12.40
N SER A 99 -0.23 15.42 -11.32
CA SER A 99 0.25 16.80 -11.42
C SER A 99 1.67 16.90 -11.96
N LEU A 100 2.59 16.03 -11.53
CA LEU A 100 3.93 15.95 -12.12
C LEU A 100 3.88 15.60 -13.61
N HIS A 101 2.99 14.68 -14.00
CA HIS A 101 2.81 14.33 -15.41
C HIS A 101 2.34 15.54 -16.22
N LYS A 102 1.33 16.27 -15.74
CA LYS A 102 0.80 17.51 -16.34
C LYS A 102 1.89 18.58 -16.47
N LYS A 103 2.68 18.78 -15.41
CA LYS A 103 3.79 19.75 -15.42
C LYS A 103 4.85 19.43 -16.48
N THR A 104 5.10 18.14 -16.71
CA THR A 104 6.14 17.68 -17.64
C THR A 104 5.66 17.66 -19.10
N HIS A 105 4.40 17.27 -19.34
CA HIS A 105 3.89 17.04 -20.71
C HIS A 105 2.90 18.11 -21.17
N HIS A 106 2.52 19.04 -20.31
CA HIS A 106 1.52 20.10 -20.54
C HIS A 106 0.11 19.61 -20.90
N SER A 107 -0.13 18.30 -20.84
CA SER A 107 -1.43 17.67 -21.05
C SER A 107 -1.66 16.56 -20.02
N LEU A 108 -2.91 16.39 -19.60
CA LEU A 108 -3.33 15.36 -18.66
C LEU A 108 -4.80 14.98 -18.91
N ARG A 109 -4.99 13.90 -19.68
CA ARG A 109 -6.26 13.18 -19.79
C ARG A 109 -6.26 11.99 -18.84
N VAL A 110 -7.24 11.93 -17.95
CA VAL A 110 -7.34 10.90 -16.90
C VAL A 110 -8.55 10.00 -17.12
N LEU A 111 -8.38 8.70 -16.94
CA LEU A 111 -9.47 7.76 -16.71
C LEU A 111 -9.45 7.33 -15.25
N ASP A 112 -10.53 7.62 -14.53
CA ASP A 112 -10.84 7.04 -13.22
C ASP A 112 -11.82 5.88 -13.45
N ALA A 113 -11.26 4.67 -13.61
CA ALA A 113 -11.97 3.54 -14.19
C ALA A 113 -13.07 2.96 -13.29
N LEU A 114 -12.89 3.11 -11.97
CA LEU A 114 -13.84 2.68 -10.93
C LEU A 114 -13.94 3.79 -9.87
N CYS A 115 -14.71 4.84 -10.17
CA CYS A 115 -14.62 6.10 -9.46
C CYS A 115 -15.36 6.17 -8.11
N GLY A 116 -16.27 5.23 -7.81
CA GLY A 116 -17.09 5.27 -6.59
C GLY A 116 -17.90 6.56 -6.53
N CYS A 117 -17.76 7.35 -5.46
CA CYS A 117 -18.37 8.69 -5.37
C CYS A 117 -17.74 9.75 -6.31
N GLY A 118 -16.67 9.44 -7.05
CA GLY A 118 -15.97 10.39 -7.91
C GLY A 118 -14.93 11.25 -7.19
N ILE A 119 -14.55 10.93 -5.94
CA ILE A 119 -13.56 11.70 -5.18
C ILE A 119 -12.21 11.79 -5.90
N ARG A 120 -11.73 10.72 -6.54
CA ARG A 120 -10.45 10.77 -7.28
C ARG A 120 -10.57 11.64 -8.50
N SER A 121 -11.61 11.42 -9.31
CA SER A 121 -11.95 12.26 -10.45
C SER A 121 -11.97 13.75 -10.11
N LEU A 122 -12.64 14.14 -9.02
CA LEU A 122 -12.71 15.52 -8.56
C LEU A 122 -11.32 16.08 -8.19
N ARG A 123 -10.53 15.30 -7.46
CA ARG A 123 -9.16 15.70 -7.09
C ARG A 123 -8.24 15.81 -8.31
N TYR A 124 -8.37 14.93 -9.30
CA TYR A 124 -7.62 15.06 -10.54
C TYR A 124 -7.97 16.33 -11.31
N LEU A 125 -9.25 16.75 -11.30
CA LEU A 125 -9.67 18.02 -11.90
C LEU A 125 -9.16 19.25 -11.14
N ILE A 126 -9.31 19.27 -9.81
CA ILE A 126 -9.07 20.47 -8.99
C ILE A 126 -7.60 20.60 -8.58
N GLU A 127 -6.98 19.52 -8.13
CA GLU A 127 -5.64 19.56 -7.53
C GLU A 127 -4.55 19.26 -8.57
N ALA A 128 -4.78 18.32 -9.49
CA ALA A 128 -3.83 18.00 -10.56
C ALA A 128 -4.01 18.82 -11.85
N ASP A 129 -5.07 19.66 -11.91
CA ASP A 129 -5.45 20.45 -13.09
C ASP A 129 -5.52 19.62 -14.38
N ALA A 130 -6.19 18.47 -14.30
CA ALA A 130 -6.43 17.62 -15.45
C ALA A 130 -7.27 18.35 -16.51
N ASP A 131 -6.84 18.27 -17.78
CA ASP A 131 -7.56 18.84 -18.91
C ASP A 131 -8.91 18.15 -19.09
N PHE A 132 -8.91 16.82 -18.89
CA PHE A 132 -10.07 15.98 -19.04
C PHE A 132 -10.03 14.81 -18.04
N VAL A 133 -11.18 14.53 -17.42
CA VAL A 133 -11.38 13.34 -16.59
C VAL A 133 -12.58 12.54 -17.06
N TRP A 134 -12.36 11.28 -17.39
CA TRP A 134 -13.43 10.29 -17.58
C TRP A 134 -13.66 9.56 -16.26
N ALA A 135 -14.77 9.87 -15.60
CA ALA A 135 -15.19 9.22 -14.36
C ALA A 135 -16.14 8.07 -14.69
N ASN A 136 -15.72 6.83 -14.50
CA ASN A 136 -16.54 5.66 -14.76
C ASN A 136 -16.84 4.88 -13.48
N ASP A 137 -18.10 4.51 -13.29
CA ASP A 137 -18.49 3.54 -12.25
C ASP A 137 -19.61 2.66 -12.78
N ALA A 138 -19.41 1.34 -12.77
CA ALA A 138 -20.37 0.39 -13.34
C ALA A 138 -21.74 0.41 -12.64
N ASN A 139 -21.85 0.95 -11.42
CA ASN A 139 -23.11 1.07 -10.73
C ASN A 139 -23.80 2.40 -11.09
N GLU A 140 -24.85 2.33 -11.92
CA GLU A 140 -25.67 3.48 -12.31
C GLU A 140 -26.26 4.25 -11.12
N ASN A 141 -26.51 3.58 -9.99
CA ASN A 141 -27.05 4.23 -8.80
C ASN A 141 -26.10 5.29 -8.21
N HIS A 142 -24.80 5.22 -8.51
CA HIS A 142 -23.81 6.21 -8.08
C HIS A 142 -23.86 7.48 -8.94
N GLY A 143 -24.56 7.49 -10.07
CA GLY A 143 -24.55 8.59 -11.05
C GLY A 143 -24.89 9.95 -10.47
N ASN A 144 -25.96 10.05 -9.66
CA ASN A 144 -26.35 11.32 -9.04
C ASN A 144 -25.28 11.85 -8.08
N VAL A 145 -24.65 10.97 -7.29
CA VAL A 145 -23.58 11.34 -6.35
C VAL A 145 -22.34 11.81 -7.11
N ILE A 146 -21.93 11.07 -8.15
CA ILE A 146 -20.77 11.43 -8.98
C ILE A 146 -21.01 12.77 -9.68
N LEU A 147 -22.17 12.95 -10.30
CA LEU A 147 -22.53 14.20 -10.99
C LEU A 147 -22.59 15.39 -10.03
N SER A 148 -23.19 15.21 -8.86
CA SER A 148 -23.23 16.25 -7.81
C SER A 148 -21.83 16.68 -7.41
N ASN A 149 -20.94 15.72 -7.12
CA ASN A 149 -19.56 16.01 -6.74
C ASN A 149 -18.77 16.70 -7.86
N LEU A 150 -18.88 16.23 -9.11
CA LEU A 150 -18.16 16.81 -10.24
C LEU A 150 -18.73 18.16 -10.71
N SER A 151 -19.98 18.48 -10.40
CA SER A 151 -20.61 19.76 -10.77
C SER A 151 -19.92 21.00 -10.18
N GLN A 152 -19.07 20.80 -9.16
CA GLN A 152 -18.20 21.83 -8.60
C GLN A 152 -17.14 22.34 -9.60
N VAL A 153 -16.87 21.57 -10.66
CA VAL A 153 -16.01 21.97 -11.78
C VAL A 153 -16.89 22.12 -13.02
N SER A 154 -16.76 23.25 -13.72
CA SER A 154 -17.50 23.47 -14.96
C SER A 154 -17.24 22.33 -15.95
N ARG A 155 -18.33 21.68 -16.41
CA ARG A 155 -18.26 20.54 -17.32
C ARG A 155 -17.64 20.89 -18.67
N GLY A 156 -17.90 22.12 -19.15
CA GLY A 156 -17.59 22.53 -20.53
C GLY A 156 -18.34 21.70 -21.60
N PHE A 157 -18.15 22.09 -22.85
CA PHE A 157 -18.78 21.44 -24.01
C PHE A 157 -17.80 21.37 -25.19
N GLY A 158 -18.03 20.42 -26.11
CA GLY A 158 -17.15 20.20 -27.26
C GLY A 158 -15.70 19.96 -26.84
N GLU A 159 -14.78 20.70 -27.45
CA GLU A 159 -13.34 20.64 -27.17
C GLU A 159 -12.98 21.12 -25.75
N ASN A 160 -13.82 21.94 -25.12
CA ASN A 160 -13.61 22.44 -23.75
C ASN A 160 -14.20 21.52 -22.68
N ARG A 161 -14.66 20.31 -23.05
CA ARG A 161 -15.22 19.36 -22.09
C ARG A 161 -14.14 18.93 -21.09
N ARG A 162 -14.37 19.20 -19.81
CA ARG A 162 -13.48 18.87 -18.68
C ARG A 162 -13.75 17.50 -18.09
N TRP A 163 -14.99 17.01 -18.14
CA TRP A 163 -15.30 15.70 -17.60
C TRP A 163 -16.51 15.03 -18.24
N VAL A 164 -16.53 13.70 -18.15
CA VAL A 164 -17.65 12.84 -18.51
C VAL A 164 -17.88 11.81 -17.41
N VAL A 165 -19.14 11.44 -17.20
CA VAL A 165 -19.54 10.35 -16.31
C VAL A 165 -20.15 9.24 -17.15
N THR A 166 -19.70 8.01 -16.93
CA THR A 166 -20.27 6.81 -17.57
C THR A 166 -20.54 5.72 -16.56
N HIS A 167 -21.48 4.84 -16.90
CA HIS A 167 -21.87 3.70 -16.10
C HIS A 167 -21.68 2.41 -16.86
N CYS A 168 -20.43 2.02 -17.07
CA CYS A 168 -20.07 0.86 -17.87
C CYS A 168 -19.04 -0.01 -17.14
N ASP A 169 -18.92 -1.27 -17.57
CA ASP A 169 -17.76 -2.07 -17.21
C ASP A 169 -16.47 -1.35 -17.63
N ALA A 170 -15.49 -1.27 -16.73
CA ALA A 170 -14.26 -0.53 -16.97
C ALA A 170 -13.48 -1.05 -18.19
N ASN A 171 -13.51 -2.37 -18.46
CA ASN A 171 -12.88 -2.93 -19.65
C ASN A 171 -13.59 -2.51 -20.92
N ALA A 172 -14.93 -2.37 -20.89
CA ALA A 172 -15.68 -1.86 -22.03
C ALA A 172 -15.29 -0.40 -22.33
N VAL A 173 -15.16 0.46 -21.31
CA VAL A 173 -14.70 1.84 -21.49
C VAL A 173 -13.30 1.89 -22.12
N MET A 174 -12.35 1.12 -21.58
CA MET A 174 -10.98 1.09 -22.11
C MET A 174 -10.89 0.48 -23.52
N ALA A 175 -11.71 -0.53 -23.82
CA ALA A 175 -11.78 -1.11 -25.16
C ALA A 175 -12.39 -0.14 -26.17
N ASP A 176 -13.48 0.54 -25.80
CA ASP A 176 -14.14 1.54 -26.63
C ASP A 176 -13.21 2.72 -26.91
N SER A 177 -12.52 3.23 -25.88
CA SER A 177 -11.55 4.30 -26.03
C SER A 177 -10.41 3.89 -26.98
N PHE A 178 -9.95 2.64 -26.91
CA PHE A 178 -8.95 2.11 -27.83
C PHE A 178 -9.45 2.07 -29.28
N VAL A 179 -10.68 1.61 -29.51
CA VAL A 179 -11.31 1.56 -30.86
C VAL A 179 -11.44 2.96 -31.46
N HIS A 180 -11.85 3.93 -30.65
CA HIS A 180 -12.02 5.32 -31.06
C HIS A 180 -10.72 6.14 -31.02
N LYS A 181 -9.59 5.53 -30.67
CA LYS A 181 -8.27 6.18 -30.54
C LYS A 181 -8.25 7.34 -29.53
N GLU A 182 -9.09 7.24 -28.51
CA GLU A 182 -9.13 8.13 -27.36
C GLU A 182 -8.26 7.56 -26.25
N TYR A 183 -7.02 8.06 -26.19
CA TYR A 183 -6.02 7.59 -25.22
C TYR A 183 -5.97 8.49 -23.99
N PHE A 184 -5.54 7.91 -22.88
CA PHE A 184 -5.34 8.60 -21.61
C PHE A 184 -3.86 8.74 -21.27
N ASP A 185 -3.48 9.84 -20.65
CA ASP A 185 -2.13 10.06 -20.12
C ASP A 185 -1.98 9.42 -18.72
N PHE A 186 -3.10 9.27 -18.00
CA PHE A 186 -3.16 8.63 -16.68
C PHE A 186 -4.40 7.74 -16.57
N ILE A 187 -4.24 6.47 -16.20
CA ILE A 187 -5.36 5.57 -15.90
C ILE A 187 -5.24 5.12 -14.44
N ASP A 188 -6.27 5.40 -13.63
CA ASP A 188 -6.41 4.90 -12.26
C ASP A 188 -7.38 3.72 -12.23
N VAL A 189 -6.86 2.55 -11.86
CA VAL A 189 -7.65 1.34 -11.62
C VAL A 189 -7.64 1.09 -10.11
N ASP A 190 -8.75 1.46 -9.46
CA ASP A 190 -8.98 1.20 -8.03
C ASP A 190 -10.06 0.15 -7.85
N SER A 191 -9.69 -1.12 -7.98
CA SER A 191 -10.65 -2.22 -7.99
C SER A 191 -10.73 -2.95 -6.64
N PHE A 192 -11.83 -3.68 -6.42
CA PHE A 192 -11.97 -4.60 -5.30
C PHE A 192 -11.44 -5.99 -5.68
N GLY A 193 -10.59 -6.55 -4.83
CA GLY A 193 -10.01 -7.87 -5.05
C GLY A 193 -8.76 -7.84 -5.93
N SER A 194 -8.82 -8.51 -7.08
CA SER A 194 -7.69 -8.77 -7.98
C SER A 194 -7.88 -8.11 -9.34
N ASP A 195 -6.86 -7.39 -9.80
CA ASP A 195 -6.96 -6.41 -10.90
C ASP A 195 -6.42 -6.91 -12.24
N SER A 196 -6.08 -8.20 -12.35
CA SER A 196 -5.34 -8.69 -13.52
C SER A 196 -6.11 -8.59 -14.83
N SER A 197 -7.45 -8.58 -14.81
CA SER A 197 -8.28 -8.43 -16.00
C SER A 197 -8.18 -7.03 -16.63
N PHE A 198 -7.93 -5.99 -15.84
CA PHE A 198 -7.85 -4.60 -16.31
C PHE A 198 -6.51 -4.27 -16.97
N LEU A 199 -5.46 -5.04 -16.71
CA LEU A 199 -4.11 -4.76 -17.19
C LEU A 199 -4.04 -4.60 -18.71
N ARG A 200 -4.61 -5.56 -19.46
CA ARG A 200 -4.53 -5.55 -20.92
C ARG A 200 -5.34 -4.40 -21.55
N PRO A 201 -6.62 -4.19 -21.20
CA PRO A 201 -7.36 -3.02 -21.71
C PRO A 201 -6.72 -1.70 -21.31
N ALA A 202 -6.19 -1.57 -20.09
CA ALA A 202 -5.50 -0.37 -19.64
C ALA A 202 -4.29 -0.04 -20.52
N PHE A 203 -3.45 -1.03 -20.85
CA PHE A 203 -2.31 -0.79 -21.75
C PHE A 203 -2.71 -0.39 -23.17
N ASN A 204 -3.87 -0.84 -23.65
CA ASN A 204 -4.38 -0.42 -24.95
C ASN A 204 -4.91 1.01 -24.93
N ALA A 205 -5.61 1.40 -23.85
CA ALA A 205 -6.18 2.74 -23.67
C ALA A 205 -5.16 3.80 -23.24
N LEU A 206 -3.97 3.41 -22.81
CA LEU A 206 -2.94 4.33 -22.33
C LEU A 206 -2.07 4.87 -23.47
N ARG A 207 -1.76 6.17 -23.40
CA ARG A 207 -0.81 6.81 -24.29
C ARG A 207 0.62 6.33 -23.98
N PHE A 208 1.49 6.34 -24.99
CA PHE A 208 2.91 6.07 -24.76
C PHE A 208 3.54 7.11 -23.83
N GLY A 209 4.28 6.64 -22.83
CA GLY A 209 4.81 7.49 -21.77
C GLY A 209 3.81 7.76 -20.63
N GLY A 210 2.55 7.33 -20.79
CA GLY A 210 1.50 7.49 -19.80
C GLY A 210 1.72 6.66 -18.54
N LEU A 211 0.88 6.94 -17.54
CA LEU A 211 0.93 6.39 -16.21
C LEU A 211 -0.27 5.48 -15.93
N LEU A 212 0.00 4.30 -15.39
CA LEU A 212 -1.00 3.35 -14.94
C LEU A 212 -0.88 3.18 -13.42
N TYR A 213 -1.92 3.54 -12.69
CA TYR A 213 -1.99 3.42 -11.23
C TYR A 213 -2.94 2.29 -10.85
N LEU A 214 -2.39 1.18 -10.37
CA LEU A 214 -3.14 -0.07 -10.12
C LEU A 214 -3.35 -0.31 -8.64
N THR A 215 -4.43 -1.00 -8.26
CA THR A 215 -4.78 -1.24 -6.85
C THR A 215 -5.37 -2.63 -6.58
N SER A 216 -4.54 -3.56 -6.12
CA SER A 216 -5.07 -4.81 -5.58
C SER A 216 -5.47 -4.65 -4.11
N THR A 217 -6.61 -5.20 -3.73
CA THR A 217 -7.05 -5.31 -2.32
C THR A 217 -7.16 -6.76 -1.82
N ASP A 218 -6.84 -7.74 -2.67
CA ASP A 218 -6.77 -9.15 -2.28
C ASP A 218 -5.45 -9.48 -1.58
N GLY A 219 -5.37 -9.12 -0.30
CA GLY A 219 -4.21 -9.44 0.54
C GLY A 219 -4.01 -10.93 0.81
N TYR A 220 -5.05 -11.75 0.66
CA TYR A 220 -4.95 -13.18 0.96
C TYR A 220 -4.26 -13.93 -0.20
N THR A 221 -4.65 -13.63 -1.44
CA THR A 221 -3.95 -14.11 -2.64
C THR A 221 -2.56 -13.48 -2.75
N SER A 222 -2.45 -12.16 -2.57
CA SER A 222 -1.16 -11.44 -2.64
C SER A 222 -0.16 -11.91 -1.58
N GLY A 223 -0.65 -12.41 -0.44
CA GLY A 223 0.18 -12.98 0.61
C GLY A 223 0.59 -14.45 0.40
N GLY A 224 0.17 -15.08 -0.70
CA GLY A 224 0.49 -16.47 -1.03
C GLY A 224 -0.38 -17.54 -0.35
N HIS A 225 -1.50 -17.16 0.28
CA HIS A 225 -2.40 -18.13 0.93
C HIS A 225 -3.38 -18.79 -0.06
N ARG A 226 -3.57 -18.19 -1.25
CA ARG A 226 -4.33 -18.77 -2.38
C ARG A 226 -3.45 -18.86 -3.63
N PRO A 227 -2.47 -19.78 -3.65
CA PRO A 227 -1.51 -19.88 -4.75
C PRO A 227 -2.17 -20.14 -6.11
N GLN A 228 -3.26 -20.91 -6.17
CA GLN A 228 -3.97 -21.19 -7.42
C GLN A 228 -4.70 -19.95 -7.97
N HIS A 229 -5.25 -19.10 -7.10
CA HIS A 229 -5.85 -17.83 -7.53
C HIS A 229 -4.77 -16.87 -8.05
N CYS A 230 -3.62 -16.84 -7.38
CA CYS A 230 -2.48 -16.04 -7.82
C CYS A 230 -1.98 -16.49 -9.20
N LEU A 231 -1.91 -17.81 -9.42
CA LEU A 231 -1.50 -18.39 -10.70
C LEU A 231 -2.52 -18.06 -11.80
N ALA A 232 -3.81 -18.19 -11.52
CA ALA A 232 -4.86 -17.87 -12.49
C ALA A 232 -4.88 -16.37 -12.86
N ALA A 233 -4.76 -15.48 -11.87
CA ALA A 233 -4.83 -14.04 -12.08
C ALA A 233 -3.55 -13.48 -12.72
N TYR A 234 -2.38 -13.78 -12.14
CA TYR A 234 -1.12 -13.11 -12.48
C TYR A 234 -0.10 -14.03 -13.16
N GLY A 235 -0.39 -15.32 -13.31
CA GLY A 235 0.57 -16.33 -13.80
C GLY A 235 1.76 -16.53 -12.87
N ALA A 236 1.63 -16.15 -11.60
CA ALA A 236 2.64 -16.31 -10.58
C ALA A 236 2.16 -17.29 -9.51
N TYR A 237 3.02 -18.20 -9.07
CA TYR A 237 2.71 -19.11 -7.98
C TYR A 237 3.36 -18.59 -6.69
N LEU A 238 2.56 -17.99 -5.80
CA LEU A 238 3.06 -17.39 -4.56
C LEU A 238 2.90 -18.35 -3.38
N ARG A 239 3.98 -18.54 -2.64
CA ARG A 239 4.01 -19.19 -1.33
C ARG A 239 4.14 -18.13 -0.24
N PRO A 240 3.55 -18.33 0.96
CA PRO A 240 3.72 -17.42 2.08
C PRO A 240 5.20 -17.33 2.49
N MET A 241 5.71 -16.10 2.63
CA MET A 241 7.06 -15.78 3.08
C MET A 241 7.00 -14.62 4.10
N PRO A 242 8.05 -14.36 4.90
CA PRO A 242 8.00 -13.35 5.98
C PRO A 242 7.67 -11.92 5.53
N TYR A 243 7.98 -11.60 4.28
CA TYR A 243 7.73 -10.31 3.61
C TYR A 243 6.61 -10.40 2.55
N SER A 244 5.57 -11.17 2.85
CA SER A 244 4.41 -11.43 1.97
C SER A 244 3.78 -10.19 1.34
N ASN A 245 3.72 -9.08 2.08
CA ASN A 245 3.14 -7.84 1.57
C ASN A 245 3.99 -7.21 0.45
N GLU A 246 5.32 -7.35 0.51
CA GLU A 246 6.16 -6.93 -0.60
C GLU A 246 6.03 -7.88 -1.80
N LEU A 247 5.88 -9.20 -1.56
CA LEU A 247 5.59 -10.16 -2.63
C LEU A 247 4.31 -9.79 -3.38
N GLY A 248 3.28 -9.32 -2.68
CA GLY A 248 2.04 -8.83 -3.29
C GLY A 248 2.27 -7.68 -4.27
N LEU A 249 3.05 -6.67 -3.88
CA LEU A 249 3.42 -5.56 -4.77
C LEU A 249 4.22 -6.07 -5.99
N ARG A 250 5.18 -6.96 -5.75
CA ARG A 250 6.02 -7.55 -6.81
C ARG A 250 5.21 -8.43 -7.78
N MET A 251 4.19 -9.10 -7.30
CA MET A 251 3.25 -9.90 -8.11
C MET A 251 2.42 -8.99 -9.02
N LEU A 252 1.89 -7.88 -8.48
CA LEU A 252 1.10 -6.93 -9.27
C LEU A 252 1.95 -6.33 -10.41
N ILE A 253 3.19 -5.93 -10.10
CA ILE A 253 4.15 -5.43 -11.11
C ILE A 253 4.50 -6.56 -12.11
N ALA A 254 4.71 -7.78 -11.65
CA ALA A 254 5.01 -8.93 -12.51
C ALA A 254 3.90 -9.20 -13.53
N GLY A 255 2.64 -9.17 -13.09
CA GLY A 255 1.48 -9.29 -13.97
C GLY A 255 1.44 -8.19 -15.02
N ALA A 256 1.65 -6.93 -14.60
CA ALA A 256 1.71 -5.79 -15.49
C ALA A 256 2.85 -5.90 -16.53
N VAL A 257 4.05 -6.31 -16.08
CA VAL A 257 5.21 -6.57 -16.95
C VAL A 257 4.89 -7.65 -17.98
N ARG A 258 4.26 -8.76 -17.57
CA ARG A 258 3.87 -9.84 -18.46
C ARG A 258 2.91 -9.36 -19.54
N GLU A 259 1.83 -8.68 -19.15
CA GLU A 259 0.81 -8.20 -20.08
C GLU A 259 1.36 -7.14 -21.05
N ALA A 260 2.17 -6.22 -20.56
CA ALA A 260 2.81 -5.20 -21.38
C ALA A 260 3.82 -5.80 -22.37
N SER A 261 4.59 -6.81 -21.94
CA SER A 261 5.60 -7.46 -22.79
C SER A 261 4.97 -8.12 -24.02
N VAL A 262 3.77 -8.68 -23.90
CA VAL A 262 3.02 -9.24 -25.04
C VAL A 262 2.67 -8.17 -26.08
N LEU A 263 2.49 -6.92 -25.65
CA LEU A 263 2.21 -5.77 -26.52
C LEU A 263 3.48 -5.09 -27.05
N GLY A 264 4.68 -5.60 -26.70
CA GLY A 264 5.94 -4.94 -27.05
C GLY A 264 6.21 -3.67 -26.25
N TYR A 265 5.68 -3.59 -25.03
CA TYR A 265 5.90 -2.47 -24.11
C TYR A 265 6.81 -2.86 -22.96
N HIS A 266 7.52 -1.86 -22.45
CA HIS A 266 8.28 -1.95 -21.22
C HIS A 266 7.57 -1.15 -20.12
N VAL A 267 7.51 -1.72 -18.92
CA VAL A 267 6.88 -1.10 -17.77
C VAL A 267 7.91 -0.86 -16.68
N ALA A 268 8.01 0.38 -16.23
CA ALA A 268 8.91 0.79 -15.16
C ALA A 268 8.10 1.23 -13.93
N PRO A 269 8.30 0.61 -12.75
CA PRO A 269 7.70 1.11 -11.51
C PRO A 269 8.27 2.47 -11.13
N LEU A 270 7.38 3.43 -10.84
CA LEU A 270 7.76 4.73 -10.31
C LEU A 270 7.70 4.74 -8.78
N PHE A 271 6.66 4.12 -8.20
CA PHE A 271 6.60 3.79 -6.79
C PHE A 271 5.59 2.67 -6.54
N SER A 272 5.71 2.06 -5.37
CA SER A 272 4.72 1.13 -4.82
C SER A 272 4.31 1.55 -3.41
N TYR A 273 3.06 1.31 -3.02
CA TYR A 273 2.53 1.67 -1.72
C TYR A 273 1.69 0.54 -1.14
N TYR A 274 1.99 0.17 0.11
CA TYR A 274 1.18 -0.75 0.90
C TYR A 274 0.50 -0.04 2.07
N SER A 275 -0.81 -0.28 2.25
CA SER A 275 -1.56 0.17 3.43
C SER A 275 -2.12 -1.01 4.22
N TYR A 276 -1.82 -1.07 5.52
CA TYR A 276 -2.18 -2.20 6.38
C TYR A 276 -3.67 -2.28 6.77
N HIS A 277 -4.37 -1.14 6.91
CA HIS A 277 -5.69 -1.04 7.56
C HIS A 277 -6.88 -1.63 6.75
N GLY A 278 -6.58 -2.56 5.85
CA GLY A 278 -7.41 -3.14 4.81
C GLY A 278 -6.46 -3.26 3.63
N PRO A 279 -5.77 -4.41 3.46
CA PRO A 279 -4.51 -4.52 2.74
C PRO A 279 -4.68 -3.97 1.32
N VAL A 280 -4.11 -2.78 1.07
CA VAL A 280 -4.13 -2.13 -0.25
C VAL A 280 -2.74 -2.18 -0.82
N PHE A 281 -2.61 -2.71 -2.04
CA PHE A 281 -1.38 -2.80 -2.81
C PHE A 281 -1.52 -1.87 -4.01
N ARG A 282 -0.89 -0.70 -3.96
CA ARG A 282 -0.89 0.25 -5.07
C ARG A 282 0.46 0.31 -5.76
N VAL A 283 0.46 0.34 -7.08
CA VAL A 283 1.69 0.51 -7.87
C VAL A 283 1.44 1.53 -8.97
N LEU A 284 2.32 2.52 -9.06
CA LEU A 284 2.34 3.46 -10.18
C LEU A 284 3.39 3.00 -11.17
N LEU A 285 2.96 2.80 -12.40
CA LEU A 285 3.74 2.23 -13.49
C LEU A 285 3.80 3.23 -14.64
N GLN A 286 5.00 3.45 -15.19
CA GLN A 286 5.16 4.18 -16.44
C GLN A 286 5.33 3.20 -17.59
N VAL A 287 4.56 3.41 -18.66
CA VAL A 287 4.58 2.55 -19.84
C VAL A 287 5.39 3.21 -20.94
N LYS A 288 6.41 2.50 -21.45
CA LYS A 288 7.29 2.99 -22.53
C LYS A 288 7.27 2.00 -23.68
N ARG A 289 7.38 2.52 -24.91
CA ARG A 289 7.75 1.68 -26.05
C ARG A 289 9.19 1.23 -25.86
N GLY A 290 9.46 -0.04 -26.13
CA GLY A 290 10.82 -0.54 -25.98
C GLY A 290 10.89 -2.03 -26.20
N LYS A 291 12.13 -2.52 -26.18
CA LYS A 291 12.39 -3.96 -26.18
C LYS A 291 11.90 -4.59 -24.88
N LEU A 292 11.75 -5.91 -24.90
CA LEU A 292 11.45 -6.70 -23.71
C LEU A 292 12.35 -6.29 -22.53
N PRO A 293 11.80 -6.20 -21.31
CA PRO A 293 12.59 -5.91 -20.11
C PRO A 293 13.75 -6.91 -19.98
N ASN A 294 14.84 -6.46 -19.36
CA ASN A 294 15.92 -7.37 -18.99
C ASN A 294 15.36 -8.51 -18.13
N ASN A 295 15.57 -9.76 -18.55
CA ASN A 295 15.10 -10.96 -17.84
C ASN A 295 15.60 -11.02 -16.38
N SER A 296 16.60 -10.20 -16.00
CA SER A 296 17.08 -10.11 -14.63
C SER A 296 16.01 -9.71 -13.60
N HIS A 297 15.04 -8.85 -13.98
CA HIS A 297 14.04 -8.31 -13.06
C HIS A 297 12.71 -9.06 -13.07
N TYR A 298 12.59 -10.12 -13.87
CA TYR A 298 11.41 -10.97 -13.92
C TYR A 298 11.84 -12.41 -13.63
N SER A 299 11.87 -12.77 -12.36
CA SER A 299 12.53 -13.99 -11.87
C SER A 299 11.80 -14.56 -10.65
N PHE A 300 12.31 -15.67 -10.10
CA PHE A 300 11.70 -16.35 -8.96
C PHE A 300 12.39 -15.92 -7.67
N ILE A 301 11.66 -15.91 -6.56
CA ILE A 301 12.20 -15.65 -5.23
C ILE A 301 12.24 -16.98 -4.47
N GLY A 302 13.43 -17.36 -4.00
CA GLY A 302 13.63 -18.47 -3.08
C GLY A 302 13.80 -17.97 -1.65
N TYR A 303 13.11 -18.57 -0.68
CA TYR A 303 13.27 -18.31 0.76
C TYR A 303 13.50 -19.62 1.51
N CYS A 304 14.58 -19.70 2.28
CA CYS A 304 14.85 -20.86 3.13
C CYS A 304 14.29 -20.64 4.54
N ASN A 305 13.32 -21.46 4.96
CA ASN A 305 12.74 -21.36 6.29
C ASN A 305 13.74 -21.68 7.42
N LYS A 306 14.79 -22.45 7.16
CA LYS A 306 15.82 -22.81 8.14
C LYS A 306 16.80 -21.66 8.38
N CYS A 307 17.55 -21.23 7.37
CA CYS A 307 18.56 -20.19 7.54
C CYS A 307 18.03 -18.76 7.35
N GLY A 308 16.84 -18.57 6.77
CA GLY A 308 16.26 -17.26 6.50
C GLY A 308 16.83 -16.58 5.26
N ASN A 309 17.72 -17.25 4.52
CA ASN A 309 18.30 -16.71 3.30
C ASN A 309 17.22 -16.54 2.23
N SER A 310 17.27 -15.40 1.54
CA SER A 310 16.43 -15.09 0.40
C SER A 310 17.30 -14.88 -0.84
N GLN A 311 16.91 -15.40 -2.00
CA GLN A 311 17.67 -15.27 -3.24
C GLN A 311 16.77 -15.16 -4.47
N ALA A 312 17.17 -14.34 -5.45
CA ALA A 312 16.56 -14.36 -6.77
C ALA A 312 17.09 -15.57 -7.55
N ILE A 313 16.20 -16.23 -8.28
CA ILE A 313 16.47 -17.40 -9.10
C ILE A 313 16.05 -17.03 -10.52
N SER A 314 17.02 -16.89 -11.42
CA SER A 314 16.78 -16.62 -12.83
C SER A 314 16.20 -17.85 -13.56
N TRP A 315 15.59 -17.61 -14.70
CA TRP A 315 14.96 -18.65 -15.53
C TRP A 315 15.93 -19.77 -15.92
N ASP A 316 17.17 -19.43 -16.29
CA ASP A 316 18.22 -20.38 -16.68
C ASP A 316 18.70 -21.27 -15.52
N ARG A 317 18.44 -20.86 -14.26
CA ARG A 317 18.86 -21.59 -13.05
C ARG A 317 17.73 -22.30 -12.33
N LEU A 318 16.53 -22.36 -12.92
CA LEU A 318 15.37 -23.04 -12.31
C LEU A 318 15.65 -24.51 -11.97
N GLY A 319 16.40 -25.22 -12.79
CA GLY A 319 16.79 -26.61 -12.53
C GLY A 319 17.87 -26.78 -11.44
N GLN A 320 18.49 -25.69 -11.00
CA GLN A 320 19.63 -25.67 -10.06
C GLN A 320 19.27 -25.02 -8.72
N ILE A 321 17.97 -24.92 -8.41
CA ILE A 321 17.49 -24.27 -7.20
C ILE A 321 18.00 -25.01 -5.96
N ARG A 322 18.82 -24.32 -5.18
CA ARG A 322 19.35 -24.80 -3.90
C ARG A 322 19.52 -23.66 -2.90
N CYS A 323 19.44 -23.99 -1.63
CA CYS A 323 19.75 -23.04 -0.57
C CYS A 323 21.27 -23.05 -0.29
N PRO A 324 21.92 -21.88 -0.12
CA PRO A 324 23.35 -21.81 0.20
C PRO A 324 23.75 -22.47 1.53
N CYS A 325 22.82 -22.63 2.49
CA CYS A 325 23.15 -23.18 3.80
C CYS A 325 23.41 -24.70 3.81
N ASN A 326 23.22 -25.39 2.68
CA ASN A 326 23.51 -26.82 2.47
C ASN A 326 22.93 -27.78 3.53
N LEU A 327 21.91 -27.36 4.29
CA LEU A 327 21.27 -28.17 5.32
C LEU A 327 20.44 -29.33 4.73
N ASN A 328 20.24 -29.36 3.40
CA ASN A 328 19.56 -30.40 2.63
C ASN A 328 18.32 -31.00 3.31
N VAL A 329 17.51 -30.15 3.95
CA VAL A 329 16.24 -30.55 4.53
C VAL A 329 15.16 -30.43 3.44
N PRO A 330 14.47 -31.52 3.06
CA PRO A 330 13.36 -31.46 2.12
C PRO A 330 12.30 -30.45 2.56
N GLY A 331 11.79 -29.65 1.61
CA GLY A 331 10.77 -28.64 1.89
C GLY A 331 11.25 -27.39 2.65
N SER A 332 12.55 -27.25 2.93
CA SER A 332 13.08 -26.06 3.59
C SER A 332 13.14 -24.81 2.69
N LEU A 333 13.24 -25.01 1.38
CA LEU A 333 13.30 -23.94 0.39
C LEU A 333 11.94 -23.74 -0.26
N LEU A 334 11.34 -22.58 0.00
CA LEU A 334 10.13 -22.11 -0.65
C LEU A 334 10.51 -21.33 -1.89
N VAL A 335 9.78 -21.51 -2.99
CA VAL A 335 9.97 -20.76 -4.23
C VAL A 335 8.64 -20.12 -4.62
N SER A 336 8.68 -18.82 -4.91
CA SER A 336 7.56 -18.04 -5.43
C SER A 336 7.95 -17.39 -6.75
N GLY A 337 7.09 -17.44 -7.76
CA GLY A 337 7.38 -16.78 -9.04
C GLY A 337 6.53 -17.22 -10.22
N PRO A 338 6.78 -16.60 -11.39
CA PRO A 338 7.69 -15.47 -11.59
C PRO A 338 7.17 -14.17 -10.94
N LEU A 339 8.09 -13.33 -10.47
CA LEU A 339 7.84 -12.07 -9.75
C LEU A 339 8.74 -10.96 -10.28
N TYR A 340 8.37 -9.72 -10.03
CA TYR A 340 9.23 -8.58 -10.29
C TYR A 340 10.27 -8.44 -9.17
N THR A 341 11.54 -8.62 -9.50
CA THR A 341 12.68 -8.59 -8.56
C THR A 341 13.53 -7.33 -8.66
N GLY A 342 13.19 -6.42 -9.58
CA GLY A 342 13.84 -5.11 -9.70
C GLY A 342 13.41 -4.09 -8.63
N PRO A 343 13.84 -2.83 -8.79
CA PRO A 343 13.48 -1.72 -7.90
C PRO A 343 11.99 -1.41 -7.93
N LEU A 344 11.37 -1.23 -6.76
CA LEU A 344 9.95 -0.88 -6.61
C LEU A 344 9.67 0.61 -6.80
N HIS A 345 10.72 1.43 -6.72
CA HIS A 345 10.64 2.88 -6.63
C HIS A 345 11.70 3.54 -7.50
N SER A 346 11.38 4.71 -8.03
CA SER A 346 12.31 5.63 -8.68
C SER A 346 12.67 6.76 -7.72
N ALA A 347 13.94 6.81 -7.29
CA ALA A 347 14.46 7.85 -6.39
C ALA A 347 14.19 9.26 -6.92
N THR A 348 14.47 9.47 -8.21
CA THR A 348 14.32 10.76 -8.89
C THR A 348 12.87 11.19 -8.93
N TYR A 349 11.96 10.28 -9.31
CA TYR A 349 10.53 10.58 -9.38
C TYR A 349 9.95 10.89 -7.99
N LEU A 350 10.32 10.13 -6.97
CA LEU A 350 9.88 10.38 -5.60
C LEU A 350 10.44 11.68 -5.02
N ALA A 351 11.65 12.08 -5.39
CA ALA A 351 12.21 13.37 -4.99
C ALA A 351 11.43 14.54 -5.62
N GLU A 352 11.02 14.42 -6.88
CA GLU A 352 10.13 15.38 -7.53
C GLU A 352 8.75 15.43 -6.85
N MET A 353 8.18 14.28 -6.49
CA MET A 353 6.92 14.21 -5.74
C MET A 353 7.04 14.88 -4.37
N LEU A 354 8.16 14.66 -3.67
CA LEU A 354 8.42 15.29 -2.37
C LEU A 354 8.52 16.82 -2.51
N ASN A 355 9.23 17.32 -3.51
CA ASN A 355 9.34 18.76 -3.77
C ASN A 355 7.97 19.37 -4.09
N LEU A 356 7.16 18.71 -4.92
CA LEU A 356 5.80 19.16 -5.23
C LEU A 356 4.93 19.19 -3.96
N ALA A 357 4.98 18.16 -3.13
CA ALA A 357 4.24 18.10 -1.87
C ALA A 357 4.67 19.22 -0.90
N GLU A 358 5.95 19.58 -0.87
CA GLU A 358 6.46 20.69 -0.06
C GLU A 358 5.96 22.03 -0.58
N GLN A 359 5.95 22.25 -1.90
CA GLN A 359 5.41 23.46 -2.53
C GLN A 359 3.92 23.66 -2.23
N TRP A 360 3.15 22.58 -2.16
CA TRP A 360 1.72 22.62 -1.84
C TRP A 360 1.43 22.68 -0.33
N GLY A 361 2.45 22.69 0.53
CA GLY A 361 2.27 22.69 1.98
C GLY A 361 1.73 21.36 2.53
N TRP A 362 1.72 20.30 1.73
CA TRP A 362 1.27 18.95 2.12
C TRP A 362 2.23 18.24 3.09
N THR A 363 3.29 18.93 3.52
CA THR A 363 4.30 18.45 4.46
C THR A 363 4.27 19.15 5.83
N GLY A 364 3.27 20.02 6.07
CA GLY A 364 3.11 20.86 7.27
C GLY A 364 2.65 20.11 8.54
N ASN A 365 2.45 20.87 9.63
CA ASN A 365 2.37 20.39 11.01
C ASN A 365 1.23 19.42 11.41
N GLY A 366 0.33 19.05 10.49
CA GLY A 366 -0.75 18.07 10.68
C GLY A 366 -0.51 16.71 9.99
N THR A 367 -1.56 16.12 9.40
CA THR A 367 -1.55 14.86 8.62
C THR A 367 -0.57 14.84 7.43
N GLY A 368 -0.01 16.00 7.06
CA GLY A 368 1.04 16.13 6.03
C GLY A 368 2.45 15.66 6.46
N LYS A 369 2.73 15.63 7.78
CA LYS A 369 3.97 15.05 8.31
C LYS A 369 4.14 13.58 7.91
N ASP A 370 3.03 12.85 7.83
CA ASP A 370 3.04 11.44 7.50
C ASP A 370 3.38 11.21 6.02
N LEU A 371 2.93 12.09 5.12
CA LEU A 371 3.26 12.00 3.69
C LEU A 371 4.74 12.33 3.43
N LYS A 372 5.28 13.38 4.05
CA LYS A 372 6.72 13.70 3.95
C LYS A 372 7.58 12.55 4.45
N LYS A 373 7.21 11.97 5.60
CA LYS A 373 7.91 10.82 6.17
C LYS A 373 7.83 9.61 5.23
N LEU A 374 6.66 9.33 4.67
CA LEU A 374 6.46 8.24 3.71
C LEU A 374 7.33 8.45 2.46
N LEU A 375 7.25 9.61 1.80
CA LEU A 375 8.03 9.88 0.58
C LEU A 375 9.54 9.75 0.83
N LYS A 376 10.06 10.28 1.94
CA LYS A 376 11.46 10.07 2.33
C LYS A 376 11.81 8.59 2.51
N GLN A 377 10.92 7.84 3.16
CA GLN A 377 11.12 6.42 3.35
C GLN A 377 11.11 5.64 2.02
N LEU A 378 10.23 6.01 1.08
CA LEU A 378 10.22 5.42 -0.26
C LEU A 378 11.49 5.76 -1.05
N ILE A 379 12.05 6.97 -0.88
CA ILE A 379 13.34 7.37 -1.45
C ILE A 379 14.47 6.52 -0.87
N ASP A 380 14.52 6.33 0.45
CA ASP A 380 15.54 5.49 1.10
C ASP A 380 15.45 4.02 0.64
N GLU A 381 14.23 3.53 0.36
CA GLU A 381 14.00 2.19 -0.20
C GLU A 381 14.36 2.04 -1.67
N SER A 382 14.59 3.14 -2.39
CA SER A 382 14.90 3.12 -3.82
C SER A 382 16.38 2.85 -4.14
N ASP A 383 17.23 2.67 -3.12
CA ASP A 383 18.64 2.35 -3.31
C ASP A 383 18.80 1.04 -4.10
N PRO A 384 19.50 1.06 -5.25
CA PRO A 384 19.64 -0.11 -6.13
C PRO A 384 20.42 -1.27 -5.50
N LYS A 385 21.15 -1.04 -4.41
CA LYS A 385 21.85 -2.09 -3.66
C LYS A 385 20.90 -2.88 -2.76
N LEU A 386 19.72 -2.37 -2.44
CA LEU A 386 18.76 -3.06 -1.59
C LEU A 386 18.10 -4.21 -2.36
N PRO A 387 18.11 -5.44 -1.81
CA PRO A 387 17.43 -6.57 -2.43
C PRO A 387 15.91 -6.48 -2.20
N PHE A 388 15.19 -7.41 -2.83
CA PHE A 388 13.79 -7.64 -2.49
C PHE A 388 13.61 -8.18 -1.07
N GLY A 389 12.44 -7.94 -0.52
CA GLY A 389 12.05 -8.38 0.81
C GLY A 389 12.59 -7.48 1.91
N PHE A 390 12.19 -7.79 3.13
CA PHE A 390 12.62 -7.12 4.34
C PHE A 390 12.73 -8.14 5.47
N ILE A 391 13.53 -7.83 6.49
CA ILE A 391 13.71 -8.64 7.68
C ILE A 391 12.93 -7.98 8.81
N LYS A 392 11.94 -8.69 9.36
CA LYS A 392 11.26 -8.23 10.58
C LYS A 392 12.21 -8.39 11.76
N LEU A 393 12.25 -7.39 12.64
CA LEU A 393 13.10 -7.45 13.83
C LEU A 393 12.76 -8.65 14.71
N ASP A 394 11.48 -9.01 14.84
CA ASP A 394 11.05 -10.18 15.61
C ASP A 394 11.58 -11.49 15.02
N GLU A 395 11.65 -11.59 13.68
CA GLU A 395 12.25 -12.75 13.01
C GLU A 395 13.76 -12.79 13.29
N LEU A 396 14.44 -11.64 13.18
CA LEU A 396 15.87 -11.56 13.46
C LEU A 396 16.19 -11.93 14.91
N ALA A 397 15.41 -11.42 15.87
CA ALA A 397 15.57 -11.71 17.29
C ALA A 397 15.36 -13.20 17.60
N SER A 398 14.29 -13.78 17.03
CA SER A 398 13.98 -15.21 17.14
C SER A 398 15.13 -16.08 16.59
N ARG A 399 15.67 -15.74 15.42
CA ARG A 399 16.79 -16.45 14.79
C ARG A 399 18.10 -16.30 15.56
N ALA A 400 18.33 -15.12 16.13
CA ALA A 400 19.50 -14.85 16.96
C ALA A 400 19.42 -15.48 18.36
N LYS A 401 18.23 -15.95 18.78
CA LYS A 401 17.93 -16.41 20.14
C LYS A 401 18.23 -15.33 21.18
N ILE A 402 17.80 -14.11 20.87
CA ILE A 402 17.91 -12.95 21.75
C ILE A 402 16.50 -12.52 22.16
N ASP A 403 16.31 -12.28 23.45
CA ASP A 403 15.19 -11.45 23.93
C ASP A 403 15.53 -10.00 23.62
N SER A 404 14.54 -9.17 23.26
CA SER A 404 14.79 -7.73 23.01
C SER A 404 15.46 -7.08 24.23
N PRO A 405 16.74 -6.65 24.16
CA PRO A 405 17.40 -6.07 25.31
C PRO A 405 16.79 -4.71 25.68
N PRO A 406 16.85 -4.31 26.97
CA PRO A 406 16.45 -2.97 27.40
C PRO A 406 17.25 -1.88 26.69
N LEU A 407 16.58 -0.77 26.35
CA LEU A 407 17.11 0.38 25.60
C LEU A 407 18.48 0.88 26.13
N LEU A 408 18.63 0.90 27.46
CA LEU A 408 19.79 1.42 28.18
C LEU A 408 21.08 0.60 27.97
N THR A 409 20.94 -0.73 27.86
CA THR A 409 22.07 -1.65 27.63
C THR A 409 22.66 -1.42 26.24
N MET A 410 21.80 -1.22 25.25
CA MET A 410 22.22 -0.99 23.86
C MET A 410 22.90 0.34 23.63
N MET A 411 22.45 1.38 24.34
CA MET A 411 23.06 2.70 24.26
C MET A 411 24.47 2.68 24.86
N SER A 412 24.64 1.98 25.99
CA SER A 412 25.96 1.75 26.61
C SER A 412 26.89 0.98 25.67
N ALA A 413 26.39 -0.07 25.01
CA ALA A 413 27.11 -0.85 24.00
C ALA A 413 27.58 0.00 22.80
N LEU A 414 26.68 0.79 22.22
CA LEU A 414 26.97 1.66 21.07
C LEU A 414 28.00 2.74 21.41
N HIS A 415 27.88 3.37 22.58
CA HIS A 415 28.82 4.39 23.04
C HIS A 415 30.20 3.82 23.37
N LYS A 416 30.25 2.57 23.88
CA LYS A 416 31.50 1.85 24.16
C LYS A 416 32.24 1.44 22.89
N ASN A 417 31.52 1.14 21.81
CA ASN A 417 32.11 0.72 20.53
C ASN A 417 32.49 1.89 19.60
N ASP A 418 31.87 3.07 19.75
CA ASP A 418 32.34 4.31 19.10
C ASP A 418 32.11 5.54 20.00
N PRO A 419 33.16 6.04 20.68
CA PRO A 419 33.08 7.21 21.56
C PRO A 419 32.71 8.52 20.86
N ARG A 420 32.72 8.56 19.52
CA ARG A 420 32.38 9.77 18.72
C ARG A 420 30.88 9.90 18.48
N LEU A 421 30.08 8.90 18.87
CA LEU A 421 28.62 8.97 18.79
C LEU A 421 28.06 10.00 19.76
N ASP A 422 27.56 11.11 19.22
CA ASP A 422 26.74 12.06 19.95
C ASP A 422 25.31 11.49 20.14
N LEU A 423 25.11 10.84 21.29
CA LEU A 423 23.83 10.24 21.68
C LEU A 423 22.68 11.26 21.74
N THR A 424 22.97 12.57 21.85
CA THR A 424 21.94 13.62 21.89
C THR A 424 21.29 13.85 20.52
N LYS A 425 21.94 13.47 19.41
CA LYS A 425 21.38 13.54 18.05
C LYS A 425 20.48 12.36 17.70
N ILE A 426 20.62 11.23 18.37
CA ILE A 426 19.77 10.03 18.22
C ILE A 426 18.42 10.23 18.96
N TYR A 427 18.35 11.18 19.88
CA TYR A 427 17.25 11.34 20.82
C TYR A 427 15.97 12.01 20.29
N TRP A 428 15.84 12.28 18.99
CA TRP A 428 14.63 12.91 18.44
C TRP A 428 13.65 11.92 17.78
N LYS A 429 12.67 11.52 18.60
CA LYS A 429 11.28 11.05 18.32
C LYS A 429 10.95 9.55 18.56
N SER A 430 10.26 9.36 19.69
CA SER A 430 9.31 8.30 20.09
C SER A 430 9.82 6.91 20.51
N LEU A 431 9.54 6.64 21.79
CA LEU A 431 9.31 5.39 22.55
C LEU A 431 9.88 4.04 22.03
N VAL A 432 10.84 3.52 22.82
CA VAL A 432 11.09 2.12 23.27
C VAL A 432 11.28 1.00 22.22
N ILE A 433 10.95 1.18 20.95
CA ILE A 433 11.27 0.24 19.84
C ILE A 433 12.54 0.68 19.08
N THR A 434 13.17 1.77 19.53
CA THR A 434 14.09 2.59 18.73
C THR A 434 15.59 2.36 18.99
N SER A 435 16.04 1.71 20.06
CA SER A 435 17.49 1.46 20.26
C SER A 435 18.03 0.28 19.45
N ILE A 436 17.33 -0.85 19.42
CA ILE A 436 17.82 -2.08 18.75
C ILE A 436 17.96 -1.85 17.26
N PHE A 437 16.92 -1.30 16.66
CA PHE A 437 16.92 -0.98 15.24
C PHE A 437 18.07 -0.05 14.88
N VAL A 438 18.23 1.05 15.63
CA VAL A 438 19.27 2.05 15.36
C VAL A 438 20.66 1.42 15.54
N ALA A 439 20.86 0.58 16.56
CA ALA A 439 22.11 -0.12 16.78
C ALA A 439 22.48 -1.08 15.63
N ILE A 440 21.53 -1.94 15.24
CA ILE A 440 21.73 -2.91 14.15
C ILE A 440 22.00 -2.20 12.83
N THR A 441 21.19 -1.20 12.49
CA THR A 441 21.36 -0.44 11.24
C THR A 441 22.66 0.35 11.23
N TRP A 442 23.04 0.98 12.34
CA TRP A 442 24.31 1.68 12.45
C TRP A 442 25.50 0.75 12.29
N TRP A 443 25.51 -0.41 12.94
CA TRP A 443 26.60 -1.38 12.79
C TRP A 443 26.68 -1.89 11.35
N MET A 444 25.56 -2.27 10.75
CA MET A 444 25.51 -2.67 9.34
C MET A 444 26.13 -1.62 8.41
N LEU A 445 25.87 -0.33 8.65
CA LEU A 445 26.47 0.76 7.89
C LEU A 445 27.99 0.85 8.11
N GLN A 446 28.49 0.63 9.33
CA GLN A 446 29.94 0.57 9.60
C GLN A 446 30.63 -0.58 8.87
N GLU A 447 29.94 -1.71 8.71
CA GLU A 447 30.43 -2.86 7.92
C GLU A 447 30.21 -2.71 6.41
N GLY A 448 29.70 -1.56 5.94
CA GLY A 448 29.54 -1.24 4.52
C GLY A 448 28.26 -1.77 3.87
N TYR A 449 27.31 -2.30 4.66
CA TYR A 449 25.99 -2.69 4.17
C TYR A 449 25.07 -1.48 4.03
N VAL A 450 24.14 -1.56 3.07
CA VAL A 450 23.06 -0.58 2.91
C VAL A 450 21.89 -1.02 3.77
N THR A 451 21.25 -0.07 4.44
CA THR A 451 20.07 -0.33 5.26
C THR A 451 19.02 0.76 5.10
N SER A 452 17.74 0.36 5.07
CA SER A 452 16.62 1.29 5.17
C SER A 452 15.44 0.69 5.93
N ARG A 453 14.50 1.53 6.37
CA ARG A 453 13.22 1.07 6.95
C ARG A 453 12.26 0.69 5.83
N SER A 454 11.48 -0.37 6.05
CA SER A 454 10.40 -0.72 5.12
C SER A 454 9.09 0.03 5.45
N HIS A 455 8.48 0.70 4.46
CA HIS A 455 7.18 1.36 4.58
C HIS A 455 6.05 0.33 4.72
N ILE A 456 6.32 -0.90 4.28
CA ILE A 456 5.40 -2.04 4.29
C ILE A 456 5.22 -2.58 5.72
N ALA A 457 6.22 -2.44 6.59
CA ALA A 457 6.20 -2.95 7.96
C ALA A 457 7.02 -2.06 8.92
N SER A 458 6.39 -1.58 9.99
CA SER A 458 6.96 -0.60 10.93
C SER A 458 8.25 -1.08 11.62
N ASN A 459 8.37 -2.37 11.91
CA ASN A 459 9.51 -3.00 12.59
C ASN A 459 10.30 -3.90 11.64
N ALA A 460 10.67 -3.38 10.47
CA ALA A 460 11.43 -4.12 9.46
C ALA A 460 12.56 -3.31 8.83
N ILE A 461 13.65 -4.02 8.53
CA ILE A 461 14.84 -3.50 7.86
C ILE A 461 14.91 -4.10 6.45
N LYS A 462 15.19 -3.26 5.46
CA LYS A 462 15.72 -3.70 4.16
C LYS A 462 17.24 -3.55 4.19
N THR A 463 17.95 -4.59 3.79
CA THR A 463 19.41 -4.56 3.74
C THR A 463 19.95 -5.57 2.75
N ASN A 464 21.11 -5.27 2.16
CA ASN A 464 21.90 -6.23 1.40
C ASN A 464 22.78 -7.13 2.28
N CYS A 465 22.76 -6.94 3.61
CA CYS A 465 23.44 -7.79 4.56
C CYS A 465 22.84 -9.21 4.53
N PRO A 466 23.66 -10.27 4.31
CA PRO A 466 23.19 -11.64 4.35
C PRO A 466 22.58 -11.99 5.71
N MET A 467 21.54 -12.83 5.73
CA MET A 467 20.85 -13.21 6.99
C MET A 467 21.81 -13.77 8.06
N ALA A 468 22.85 -14.50 7.66
CA ALA A 468 23.86 -15.01 8.59
C ALA A 468 24.61 -13.89 9.31
N GLU A 469 24.98 -12.84 8.59
CA GLU A 469 25.66 -11.65 9.14
C GLU A 469 24.71 -10.80 9.98
N CYS A 470 23.45 -10.63 9.55
CA CYS A 470 22.42 -9.99 10.38
C CYS A 470 22.31 -10.67 11.75
N ILE A 471 22.30 -12.01 11.79
CA ILE A 471 22.23 -12.81 13.02
C ILE A 471 23.51 -12.63 13.86
N ARG A 472 24.69 -12.59 13.22
CA ARG A 472 25.97 -12.34 13.91
C ARG A 472 25.96 -10.98 14.61
N ILE A 473 25.66 -9.91 13.88
CA ILE A 473 25.56 -8.54 14.41
C ILE A 473 24.55 -8.48 15.57
N ALA A 474 23.38 -9.09 15.41
CA ALA A 474 22.35 -9.10 16.45
C ALA A 474 22.80 -9.84 17.74
N ARG A 475 23.63 -10.88 17.62
CA ARG A 475 24.19 -11.60 18.78
C ARG A 475 25.30 -10.81 19.47
N GLU A 476 26.16 -10.15 18.70
CA GLU A 476 27.26 -9.35 19.27
C GLU A 476 26.73 -8.11 20.00
N LEU A 477 25.65 -7.50 19.51
CA LEU A 477 24.94 -6.42 20.21
C LEU A 477 24.36 -6.81 21.57
N ARG A 478 24.10 -8.10 21.82
CA ARG A 478 23.70 -8.59 23.15
C ARG A 478 24.88 -8.72 24.11
N GLN A 479 26.08 -8.98 23.57
CA GLN A 479 27.29 -9.20 24.37
C GLN A 479 27.97 -7.90 24.80
N CYS A 480 27.63 -6.79 24.13
CA CYS A 480 28.06 -5.44 24.47
C CYS A 480 27.11 -4.83 25.51
#